data_AF-A0A7W9DPZ5-F1
#
_entry.id   AF-A0A7W9DPZ5-F1
#
_cell.length_a   1.000
_cell.length_b   1.000
_cell.length_c   1.000
_cell.angle_alpha   90.00
_cell.angle_beta   90.00
_cell.angle_gamma   90.00
#
_symmetry.space_group_name_H-M   'P 1'
#
loop_
_entity.id
_entity.type
_entity.pdbx_description
1 polymer ?
#
loop_
_entity_poly.entity_id
_entity_poly.type
_entity_poly.pdbx_seq_one_letter_code
_entity_poly.pdbx_strand_id
1 'polypeptide(L)'
;MKLRQKLLAGAALLALGTLVPINTANASPLAGCSPITPQWMNFANNTPVHSSYSGSSDVIGYISTPKIIEASCISTAGNQWWKFDMGARYAYVYDGYRIPL
;
A
#
# COMPACT_ATOMS: atom_id res chain seq x y z
N MET A 1 27.19 -67.89 -12.85
CA MET A 1 27.29 -68.10 -11.38
C MET A 1 26.67 -66.90 -10.68
N LYS A 2 25.90 -67.17 -9.62
CA LYS A 2 25.18 -66.23 -8.75
C LYS A 2 26.10 -65.17 -8.15
N LEU A 3 25.68 -63.90 -8.18
CA LEU A 3 26.29 -62.82 -7.39
C LEU A 3 25.23 -62.16 -6.49
N ARG A 4 25.28 -62.55 -5.20
CA ARG A 4 24.92 -61.87 -3.94
C ARG A 4 23.79 -60.82 -3.98
N GLN A 5 22.59 -61.04 -3.40
CA GLN A 5 22.23 -60.86 -1.96
C GLN A 5 22.86 -59.61 -1.32
N LYS A 6 22.17 -58.72 -0.60
CA LYS A 6 20.77 -58.58 -0.17
C LYS A 6 20.68 -57.21 0.56
N LEU A 7 19.53 -56.54 0.44
CA LEU A 7 18.86 -55.66 1.42
C LEU A 7 19.51 -54.35 1.89
N LEU A 8 18.78 -53.23 1.67
CA LEU A 8 18.34 -52.24 2.67
C LEU A 8 17.31 -51.34 1.95
N ALA A 9 16.02 -51.69 1.97
CA ALA A 9 15.01 -51.18 2.90
C ALA A 9 14.91 -49.64 2.92
N GLY A 10 13.88 -49.09 2.28
CA GLY A 10 13.55 -47.67 2.36
C GLY A 10 12.12 -47.44 1.91
N ALA A 11 11.28 -47.06 2.85
CA ALA A 11 9.82 -47.10 2.80
C ALA A 11 9.17 -46.21 1.72
N ALA A 12 8.16 -46.76 1.05
CA ALA A 12 7.18 -45.99 0.31
C ALA A 12 6.19 -45.36 1.31
N LEU A 13 6.31 -44.05 1.56
CA LEU A 13 5.22 -43.27 2.14
C LEU A 13 4.39 -42.67 1.01
N LEU A 14 3.21 -43.24 0.80
CA LEU A 14 2.09 -42.60 0.12
C LEU A 14 1.53 -41.53 1.06
N ALA A 15 1.73 -40.26 0.77
CA ALA A 15 0.98 -39.17 1.40
C ALA A 15 -0.08 -38.67 0.42
N LEU A 16 -1.32 -39.11 0.67
CA LEU A 16 -2.54 -38.46 0.18
C LEU A 16 -2.54 -37.00 0.63
N GLY A 17 -2.92 -36.12 -0.30
CA GLY A 17 -2.59 -34.71 -0.25
C GLY A 17 -3.37 -33.86 0.74
N THR A 18 -3.09 -32.57 0.66
CA THR A 18 -4.03 -31.50 0.97
C THR A 18 -3.79 -30.38 -0.02
N LEU A 19 -4.80 -30.04 -0.83
CA LEU A 19 -4.90 -28.72 -1.45
C LEU A 19 -4.88 -27.72 -0.30
N VAL A 20 -3.78 -27.00 -0.13
CA VAL A 20 -3.73 -25.90 0.82
C VAL A 20 -4.65 -24.82 0.24
N PRO A 21 -5.73 -24.42 0.92
CA PRO A 21 -6.46 -23.24 0.50
C PRO A 21 -5.46 -22.09 0.52
N ILE A 22 -5.30 -21.42 -0.63
CA ILE A 22 -4.60 -20.15 -0.69
C ILE A 22 -5.45 -19.22 0.14
N ASN A 23 -5.09 -19.02 1.41
CA ASN A 23 -5.57 -17.88 2.16
C ASN A 23 -5.23 -16.67 1.29
N THR A 24 -6.24 -15.99 0.78
CA THR A 24 -6.09 -14.64 0.24
C THR A 24 -5.53 -13.82 1.37
N ALA A 25 -4.21 -13.71 1.43
CA ALA A 25 -3.54 -12.74 2.26
C ALA A 25 -4.14 -11.39 1.85
N ASN A 26 -4.88 -10.77 2.75
CA ASN A 26 -5.09 -9.34 2.73
C ASN A 26 -3.68 -8.74 2.73
N ALA A 27 -3.13 -8.51 1.54
CA ALA A 27 -1.91 -7.78 1.37
C ALA A 27 -2.23 -6.37 1.88
N SER A 28 -1.85 -6.08 3.13
CA SER A 28 -1.81 -4.72 3.60
C SER A 28 -1.03 -3.92 2.55
N PRO A 29 -1.58 -2.82 2.03
CA PRO A 29 -0.87 -2.03 1.05
C PRO A 29 0.50 -1.67 1.63
N LEU A 30 1.56 -2.06 0.92
CA LEU A 30 2.92 -1.72 1.32
C LEU A 30 2.98 -0.19 1.41
N ALA A 31 3.34 0.35 2.57
CA ALA A 31 3.42 1.79 2.76
C ALA A 31 4.37 2.38 1.70
N GLY A 32 3.94 3.45 1.03
CA GLY A 32 4.70 4.03 -0.07
C GLY A 32 3.87 4.93 -0.96
N CYS A 33 4.56 5.64 -1.87
CA CYS A 33 3.96 6.55 -2.82
C CYS A 33 4.13 6.04 -4.25
N SER A 34 3.04 6.08 -5.01
CA SER A 34 3.01 5.77 -6.43
C SER A 34 2.66 7.03 -7.22
N PRO A 35 3.50 7.45 -8.18
CA PRO A 35 3.18 8.59 -9.03
C PRO A 35 1.93 8.29 -9.86
N ILE A 36 1.13 9.32 -10.10
CA ILE A 36 -0.09 9.25 -10.91
C ILE A 36 -0.03 10.28 -12.03
N THR A 37 -0.90 10.16 -13.02
CA THR A 37 -1.13 11.24 -13.97
C THR A 37 -1.65 12.47 -13.21
N PRO A 38 -0.98 13.64 -13.32
CA PRO A 38 -1.39 14.84 -12.62
C PRO A 38 -2.84 15.21 -12.91
N GLN A 39 -3.62 15.42 -11.85
CA GLN A 39 -5.04 15.71 -11.99
C GLN A 39 -5.53 16.66 -10.90
N TRP A 40 -6.55 17.45 -11.23
CA TRP A 40 -7.22 18.33 -10.28
C TRP A 40 -8.08 17.51 -9.31
N MET A 41 -7.92 17.75 -8.01
CA MET A 41 -8.80 17.22 -6.97
C MET A 41 -9.36 18.34 -6.11
N ASN A 42 -10.63 18.17 -5.73
CA ASN A 42 -11.34 19.04 -4.80
C ASN A 42 -11.27 18.47 -3.39
N PHE A 43 -11.14 19.36 -2.42
CA PHE A 43 -11.11 19.02 -1.00
C PHE A 43 -12.07 19.94 -0.25
N ALA A 44 -12.52 19.50 0.92
CA ALA A 44 -13.32 20.32 1.82
C ALA A 44 -12.63 21.66 2.12
N ASN A 45 -13.41 22.70 2.38
CA ASN A 45 -12.82 23.99 2.73
C ASN A 45 -12.04 23.88 4.05
N ASN A 46 -10.92 24.59 4.14
CA ASN A 46 -10.01 24.56 5.29
C ASN A 46 -9.49 23.14 5.60
N THR A 47 -9.20 22.36 4.57
CA THR A 47 -8.63 21.01 4.72
C THR A 47 -7.18 21.11 5.17
N PRO A 48 -6.78 20.43 6.26
CA PRO A 48 -5.41 20.45 6.75
C PRO A 48 -4.46 19.75 5.79
N VAL A 49 -3.28 20.32 5.62
CA VAL A 49 -2.20 19.79 4.81
C VAL A 49 -1.04 19.41 5.71
N HIS A 50 -0.52 18.21 5.51
CA HIS A 50 0.51 17.62 6.34
C HIS A 50 1.88 17.62 5.68
N SER A 51 2.94 17.65 6.50
CA SER A 51 4.33 17.55 6.05
C SER A 51 4.73 16.15 5.56
N SER A 52 3.95 15.12 5.92
CA SER A 52 4.11 13.74 5.44
C SER A 52 2.76 13.04 5.30
N TYR A 53 2.71 11.88 4.66
CA TYR A 53 1.52 11.04 4.53
C TYR A 53 1.19 10.26 5.83
N SER A 54 1.16 10.98 6.96
CA SER A 54 0.83 10.45 8.28
C SER A 54 -0.06 11.42 9.04
N GLY A 55 -1.12 10.89 9.69
CA GLY A 55 -2.03 11.68 10.52
C GLY A 55 -1.38 12.24 11.80
N SER A 56 -0.21 11.74 12.18
CA SER A 56 0.58 12.26 13.30
C SER A 56 1.58 13.34 12.92
N SER A 57 1.65 13.72 11.64
CA SER A 57 2.63 14.71 11.17
C SER A 57 2.09 16.14 11.21
N ASP A 58 3.01 17.11 11.26
CA ASP A 58 2.66 18.51 11.39
C ASP A 58 1.75 19.01 10.28
N VAL A 59 0.73 19.78 10.66
CA VAL A 59 -0.08 20.56 9.73
C VAL A 59 0.71 21.80 9.32
N ILE A 60 1.05 21.90 8.04
CA ILE A 60 1.88 22.97 7.47
C ILE A 60 1.08 23.99 6.67
N GLY A 61 -0.24 23.84 6.61
CA GLY A 61 -1.14 24.76 5.94
C GLY A 61 -2.53 24.19 5.78
N TYR A 62 -3.36 24.95 5.07
CA TYR A 62 -4.73 24.59 4.75
C TYR A 62 -5.02 24.87 3.28
N ILE A 63 -5.83 24.02 2.65
CA ILE A 63 -6.31 24.24 1.28
C ILE A 63 -7.79 24.60 1.29
N SER A 64 -8.12 25.62 0.52
CA SER A 64 -9.50 26.07 0.25
C SER A 64 -9.83 26.05 -1.24
N THR A 65 -8.88 25.64 -2.08
CA THR A 65 -9.01 25.59 -3.53
C THR A 65 -8.49 24.26 -4.06
N PRO A 66 -8.96 23.81 -5.24
CA PRO A 66 -8.50 22.57 -5.85
C PRO A 66 -6.97 22.52 -5.97
N LYS A 67 -6.41 21.31 -5.94
CA LYS A 67 -4.97 21.07 -6.06
C LYS A 67 -4.69 20.06 -7.18
N ILE A 68 -3.57 20.26 -7.87
CA ILE A 68 -3.04 19.27 -8.79
C ILE A 68 -2.30 18.23 -7.96
N ILE A 69 -2.77 16.99 -8.01
CA ILE A 69 -2.18 15.86 -7.30
C ILE A 69 -1.25 15.10 -8.24
N GLU A 70 -0.07 14.72 -7.76
CA GLU A 70 1.00 14.06 -8.55
C GLU A 70 1.30 12.64 -8.08
N ALA A 71 0.91 12.25 -6.86
CA ALA A 71 1.07 10.88 -6.38
C ALA A 71 -0.01 10.47 -5.38
N SER A 72 -0.27 9.16 -5.35
CA SER A 72 -1.07 8.48 -4.32
C SER A 72 -0.13 7.79 -3.35
N CYS A 73 -0.25 8.09 -2.06
CA CYS A 73 0.56 7.51 -1.00
C CYS A 73 -0.31 6.70 -0.05
N ILE A 74 0.14 5.52 0.34
CA ILE A 74 -0.47 4.72 1.41
C ILE A 74 0.43 4.79 2.63
N SER A 75 -0.14 5.18 3.78
CA SER A 75 0.60 5.23 5.04
C SER A 75 0.79 3.84 5.64
N THR A 76 1.66 3.74 6.65
CA THR A 76 1.83 2.51 7.44
C THR A 76 0.55 2.06 8.15
N ALA A 77 -0.39 2.98 8.40
CA ALA A 77 -1.71 2.71 8.94
C ALA A 77 -2.74 2.30 7.85
N GLY A 78 -2.34 2.19 6.58
CA GLY A 78 -3.22 1.82 5.47
C GLY A 78 -4.09 2.95 4.93
N ASN A 79 -3.86 4.19 5.37
CA ASN A 79 -4.64 5.35 4.93
C ASN A 79 -4.11 5.91 3.61
N GLN A 80 -5.00 6.34 2.71
CA GLN A 80 -4.63 6.98 1.45
C GLN A 80 -4.42 8.49 1.61
N TRP A 81 -3.36 8.99 0.98
CA TRP A 81 -2.92 10.38 0.99
C TRP A 81 -2.57 10.83 -0.42
N TRP A 82 -2.83 12.10 -0.71
CA TRP A 82 -2.54 12.71 -1.99
C TRP A 82 -1.37 13.67 -1.85
N LYS A 83 -0.33 13.46 -2.64
CA LYS A 83 0.87 14.30 -2.68
C LYS A 83 0.70 15.40 -3.73
N PHE A 84 1.05 16.62 -3.36
CA PHE A 84 1.10 17.77 -4.26
C PHE A 84 2.24 18.71 -3.91
N ASP A 85 2.64 19.53 -4.88
CA ASP A 85 3.68 20.53 -4.72
C ASP A 85 3.10 21.87 -4.20
N MET A 86 3.80 22.51 -3.26
CA MET A 86 3.51 23.86 -2.76
C MET A 86 4.65 24.85 -3.06
N GLY A 87 5.39 24.63 -4.16
CA GLY A 87 6.49 25.45 -4.64
C GLY A 87 7.83 25.19 -3.95
N ALA A 88 7.87 25.22 -2.61
CA ALA A 88 9.11 25.04 -1.83
C ALA A 88 9.24 23.66 -1.19
N ARG A 89 8.14 22.89 -1.13
CA ARG A 89 8.08 21.57 -0.51
C ARG A 89 6.86 20.80 -1.02
N TYR A 90 6.94 19.48 -0.90
CA TYR A 90 5.78 18.62 -1.04
C TYR A 90 4.90 18.64 0.19
N ALA A 91 3.63 18.40 -0.03
CA ALA A 91 2.59 18.41 0.98
C ALA A 91 1.63 17.24 0.72
N TYR A 92 0.95 16.81 1.79
CA TYR A 92 0.09 15.63 1.76
C TYR A 92 -1.27 15.97 2.34
N VAL A 93 -2.33 15.52 1.67
CA VAL A 93 -3.71 15.65 2.15
C VAL A 93 -4.37 14.29 2.23
N TYR A 94 -5.09 14.04 3.32
CA TYR A 94 -5.78 12.78 3.53
C TYR A 94 -6.96 12.63 2.56
N ASP A 95 -7.10 11.45 1.96
CA ASP A 95 -8.18 11.17 0.99
C ASP A 95 -9.58 11.37 1.59
N GLY A 96 -9.76 11.14 2.89
CA GLY A 96 -11.04 11.37 3.56
C GLY A 96 -11.56 12.82 3.53
N TYR A 97 -10.74 13.80 3.12
CA TYR A 97 -11.17 15.18 2.91
C TYR A 97 -11.55 15.50 1.45
N ARG A 98 -11.37 14.55 0.53
CA ARG A 98 -11.67 14.74 -0.89
C ARG A 98 -13.19 14.87 -1.09
N ILE A 99 -13.58 15.82 -1.94
CA ILE A 99 -14.95 15.94 -2.42
C ILE A 99 -15.02 15.26 -3.80
N PRO A 100 -15.78 14.16 -3.95
CA PRO A 100 -16.02 13.56 -5.27
C PRO A 100 -16.69 14.58 -6.20
N LEU A 101 -16.25 14.61 -7.45
CA LEU A 101 -16.92 15.35 -8.52
C LEU A 101 -18.20 14.63 -8.96
#